data_AF-A0A933UH02-F1
#
_entry.id   AF-A0A933UH02-F1
#
_cell.length_a   1.000
_cell.length_b   1.000
_cell.length_c   1.000
_cell.angle_alpha   90.00
_cell.angle_beta   90.00
_cell.angle_gamma   90.00
#
_symmetry.space_group_name_H-M   'P 1'
#
loop_
_entity.id
_entity.type
_entity.pdbx_description
1 polymer ?
#
loop_
_entity_poly.entity_id
_entity_poly.type
_entity_poly.pdbx_seq_one_letter_code
_entity_poly.pdbx_strand_id
1 'polypeptide(L)'
;MTLVAWLAWQFTPLPAVFALASLSDPAKLATLGKRGANARLNKIVYWLDQARGKGLSAETAVGWTQTLNRTKEPRAGLVKTELLRNLKLAEELGLLTPDNRDRLRRGHAAVVTRGPYAGETVEIDHIVPISLAPEAGNELANLEMLPKTLNRQKSNRVGERQLAHAKKLFEAGLLTKASLARVEAKP
;
A
#
# COMPACT_ATOMS: atom_id res chain seq x y z
N MET A 1 18.66 27.45 3.69
CA MET A 1 19.17 26.07 3.57
C MET A 1 20.36 26.10 2.62
N THR A 2 21.56 25.69 3.04
CA THR A 2 22.79 25.78 2.20
C THR A 2 22.85 24.63 1.18
N LEU A 3 23.61 24.80 0.10
CA LEU A 3 23.82 23.76 -0.94
C LEU A 3 24.32 22.43 -0.32
N VAL A 4 25.22 22.51 0.66
CA VAL A 4 25.75 21.35 1.39
C VAL A 4 24.66 20.65 2.22
N ALA A 5 23.78 21.41 2.89
CA ALA A 5 22.66 20.84 3.62
C ALA A 5 21.60 20.21 2.70
N TRP A 6 21.37 20.80 1.51
CA TRP A 6 20.47 20.25 0.49
C TRP A 6 21.02 18.97 -0.14
N LEU A 7 22.32 18.92 -0.43
CA LEU A 7 23.00 17.70 -0.91
C LEU A 7 22.96 16.60 0.17
N ALA A 8 23.31 16.91 1.41
CA ALA A 8 23.22 15.96 2.52
C ALA A 8 21.80 15.41 2.69
N TRP A 9 20.78 16.27 2.60
CA TRP A 9 19.37 15.88 2.66
C TRP A 9 19.01 14.85 1.58
N GLN A 10 19.50 15.01 0.35
CA GLN A 10 19.23 14.09 -0.74
C GLN A 10 19.82 12.70 -0.53
N PHE A 11 20.97 12.57 0.13
CA PHE A 11 21.61 11.28 0.37
C PHE A 11 21.13 10.57 1.64
N THR A 12 20.35 11.25 2.49
CA THR A 12 19.70 10.60 3.64
C THR A 12 18.42 9.86 3.25
N PRO A 13 17.97 8.87 4.05
CA PRO A 13 16.67 8.23 3.88
C PRO A 13 15.49 9.09 4.38
N LEU A 14 15.74 10.23 5.04
CA LEU A 14 14.70 11.09 5.62
C LEU A 14 13.66 11.61 4.62
N PRO A 15 14.01 12.05 3.39
CA PRO A 15 13.03 12.47 2.40
C PRO A 15 12.03 11.35 2.07
N ALA A 16 12.48 10.09 2.05
CA ALA A 16 11.60 8.95 1.83
C ALA A 16 10.61 8.80 2.98
N VAL A 17 11.05 8.95 4.23
CA VAL A 17 10.18 8.89 5.42
C VAL A 17 9.13 10.01 5.41
N PHE A 18 9.50 11.24 5.08
CA PHE A 18 8.53 12.34 4.96
C PHE A 18 7.54 12.15 3.81
N ALA A 19 8.01 11.63 2.67
CA ALA A 19 7.14 11.29 1.56
C ALA A 19 6.15 10.18 1.94
N LEU A 20 6.64 9.12 2.61
CA LEU A 20 5.81 8.03 3.15
C LEU A 20 4.77 8.58 4.11
N ALA A 21 5.15 9.42 5.08
CA ALA A 21 4.23 10.07 6.02
C ALA A 21 3.12 10.85 5.30
N SER A 22 3.48 11.70 4.34
CA SER A 22 2.49 12.45 3.57
C SER A 22 1.55 11.56 2.75
N LEU A 23 2.04 10.44 2.23
CA LEU A 23 1.27 9.51 1.40
C LEU A 23 0.34 8.61 2.24
N SER A 24 0.75 8.23 3.45
CA SER A 24 0.03 7.31 4.33
C SER A 24 -0.73 7.99 5.48
N ASP A 25 -0.73 9.32 5.54
CA ASP A 25 -1.47 10.09 6.55
C ASP A 25 -2.97 9.72 6.54
N PRO A 26 -3.51 9.20 7.66
CA PRO A 26 -4.91 8.81 7.77
C PRO A 26 -5.93 9.88 7.39
N ALA A 27 -5.70 11.13 7.79
CA ALA A 27 -6.61 12.23 7.51
C ALA A 27 -6.59 12.59 6.02
N LYS A 28 -5.41 12.55 5.39
CA LYS A 28 -5.29 12.75 3.94
C LYS A 28 -5.88 11.59 3.12
N LEU A 29 -5.83 10.37 3.62
CA LEU A 29 -6.47 9.21 2.95
C LEU A 29 -8.00 9.33 2.99
N ALA A 30 -8.55 9.83 4.10
CA ALA A 30 -9.99 10.02 4.29
C ALA A 30 -10.60 11.06 3.34
N THR A 31 -9.81 12.01 2.83
CA THR A 31 -10.29 13.05 1.89
C THR A 31 -10.25 12.63 0.43
N LEU A 32 -9.73 11.45 0.12
CA LEU A 32 -9.60 11.00 -1.26
C LEU A 32 -10.93 10.53 -1.84
N GLY A 33 -11.11 10.77 -3.15
CA GLY A 33 -12.17 10.12 -3.91
C GLY A 33 -12.04 8.59 -3.93
N LYS A 34 -13.04 7.92 -4.51
CA LYS A 34 -13.08 6.46 -4.64
C LYS A 34 -11.78 5.92 -5.26
N ARG A 35 -11.12 4.97 -4.59
CA ARG A 35 -9.85 4.34 -5.02
C ARG A 35 -8.67 5.32 -5.16
N GLY A 36 -8.75 6.52 -4.58
CA GLY A 36 -7.68 7.51 -4.65
C GLY A 36 -6.37 7.05 -3.98
N ALA A 37 -6.45 6.11 -3.03
CA ALA A 37 -5.27 5.54 -2.39
C ALA A 37 -4.43 4.64 -3.31
N ASN A 38 -4.97 4.16 -4.44
CA ASN A 38 -4.26 3.25 -5.34
C ASN A 38 -2.95 3.88 -5.88
N ALA A 39 -3.03 5.12 -6.37
CA ALA A 39 -1.85 5.85 -6.85
C ALA A 39 -0.86 6.16 -5.71
N ARG A 40 -1.35 6.30 -4.46
CA ARG A 40 -0.49 6.50 -3.29
C ARG A 40 0.27 5.22 -2.94
N LEU A 41 -0.35 4.04 -2.99
CA LEU A 41 0.33 2.78 -2.74
C LEU A 41 1.49 2.55 -3.73
N ASN A 42 1.28 2.85 -5.02
CA ASN A 42 2.37 2.82 -6.01
C ASN A 42 3.56 3.70 -5.58
N LYS A 43 3.29 4.95 -5.17
CA LYS A 43 4.33 5.87 -4.69
C LYS A 43 4.98 5.40 -3.39
N ILE A 44 4.21 4.80 -2.48
CA ILE A 44 4.72 4.26 -1.23
C ILE A 44 5.74 3.16 -1.49
N VAL A 45 5.44 2.21 -2.39
CA VAL A 45 6.40 1.15 -2.75
C VAL A 45 7.70 1.73 -3.33
N TYR A 46 7.60 2.74 -4.20
CA TYR A 46 8.79 3.47 -4.66
C TYR A 46 9.60 4.06 -3.49
N TRP A 47 8.97 4.78 -2.57
CA TRP A 47 9.68 5.42 -1.46
C TRP A 47 10.26 4.41 -0.45
N LEU A 48 9.62 3.25 -0.28
CA LEU A 48 10.19 2.16 0.53
C LEU A 48 11.45 1.56 -0.11
N ASP A 49 11.44 1.35 -1.43
CA ASP A 49 12.64 0.94 -2.18
C ASP A 49 13.75 2.00 -2.12
N GLN A 50 13.41 3.29 -2.24
CA GLN A 50 14.37 4.39 -2.08
C GLN A 50 14.98 4.46 -0.67
N ALA A 51 14.17 4.26 0.37
CA ALA A 51 14.65 4.21 1.76
C ALA A 51 15.67 3.07 1.94
N ARG A 52 15.36 1.89 1.40
CA ARG A 52 16.26 0.72 1.43
C ARG A 52 17.55 0.96 0.66
N GLY A 53 17.48 1.55 -0.52
CA GLY A 53 18.67 1.93 -1.31
C GLY A 53 19.60 2.89 -0.58
N LYS A 54 19.11 3.58 0.47
CA LYS A 54 19.87 4.49 1.34
C LYS A 54 20.14 3.92 2.73
N GLY A 55 20.05 2.60 2.89
CA GLY A 55 20.41 1.89 4.12
C GLY A 55 19.36 1.90 5.23
N LEU A 56 18.15 2.43 5.00
CA LEU A 56 17.05 2.35 5.97
C LEU A 56 16.13 1.17 5.63
N SER A 57 15.97 0.24 6.56
CA SER A 57 15.04 -0.88 6.35
C SER A 57 13.61 -0.36 6.12
N ALA A 58 12.85 -1.06 5.26
CA ALA A 58 11.45 -0.70 5.02
C ALA A 58 10.62 -0.76 6.30
N GLU A 59 10.93 -1.69 7.20
CA GLU A 59 10.26 -1.82 8.49
C GLU A 59 10.48 -0.59 9.38
N THR A 60 11.73 -0.14 9.50
CA THR A 60 12.08 1.08 10.25
C THR A 60 11.46 2.31 9.60
N ALA A 61 11.51 2.42 8.28
CA ALA A 61 10.92 3.55 7.54
C ALA A 61 9.40 3.65 7.78
N VAL A 62 8.68 2.53 7.72
CA VAL A 62 7.25 2.48 8.05
C VAL A 62 7.03 2.81 9.53
N GLY A 63 7.85 2.29 10.44
CA GLY A 63 7.75 2.61 11.87
C GLY A 63 7.83 4.11 12.15
N TRP A 64 8.85 4.78 11.61
CA TRP A 64 9.01 6.24 11.75
C TRP A 64 7.85 7.00 11.09
N THR A 65 7.41 6.55 9.93
CA THR A 65 6.25 7.10 9.21
C THR A 65 4.99 7.06 10.07
N GLN A 66 4.69 5.92 10.71
CA GLN A 66 3.52 5.76 11.57
C GLN A 66 3.61 6.67 12.82
N THR A 67 4.81 6.80 13.39
CA THR A 67 5.06 7.74 14.51
C THR A 67 4.78 9.18 14.10
N LEU A 68 5.26 9.63 12.93
CA LEU A 68 5.01 10.97 12.41
C LEU A 68 3.51 11.23 12.18
N ASN A 69 2.80 10.24 11.63
CA ASN A 69 1.36 10.32 11.39
C ASN A 69 0.52 10.13 12.66
N ARG A 70 1.16 9.82 13.79
CA ARG A 70 0.51 9.49 15.07
C ARG A 70 -0.51 8.34 14.96
N THR A 71 -0.34 7.46 13.97
CA THR A 71 -1.21 6.30 13.77
C THR A 71 -1.10 5.37 14.98
N LYS A 72 -2.24 4.91 15.49
CA LYS A 72 -2.31 4.05 16.68
C LYS A 72 -2.59 2.60 16.30
N GLU A 73 -2.21 1.70 17.20
CA GLU A 73 -2.65 0.30 17.12
C GLU A 73 -4.16 0.20 17.32
N PRO A 74 -4.81 -0.82 16.71
CA PRO A 74 -4.22 -1.87 15.87
C PRO A 74 -4.04 -1.48 14.38
N ARG A 75 -4.48 -0.28 13.97
CA ARG A 75 -4.36 0.20 12.57
C ARG A 75 -2.91 0.28 12.12
N ALA A 76 -2.01 0.80 12.96
CA ALA A 76 -0.60 0.96 12.63
C ALA A 76 0.05 -0.37 12.24
N GLY A 77 -0.20 -1.44 13.00
CA GLY A 77 0.24 -2.79 12.70
C GLY A 77 -0.30 -3.33 11.37
N LEU A 78 -1.60 -3.19 11.12
CA LEU A 78 -2.21 -3.66 9.87
C LEU A 78 -1.67 -2.94 8.63
N VAL A 79 -1.55 -1.62 8.69
CA VAL A 79 -0.95 -0.83 7.60
C VAL A 79 0.50 -1.25 7.39
N LYS A 80 1.27 -1.43 8.47
CA LYS A 80 2.66 -1.88 8.37
C LYS A 80 2.76 -3.23 7.68
N THR A 81 1.94 -4.21 8.08
CA THR A 81 1.90 -5.54 7.47
C THR A 81 1.63 -5.46 5.96
N GLU A 82 0.60 -4.73 5.55
CA GLU A 82 0.24 -4.68 4.12
C GLU A 82 1.25 -3.88 3.29
N LEU A 83 1.83 -2.78 3.81
CA LEU A 83 2.87 -2.05 3.08
C LEU A 83 4.13 -2.89 2.84
N LEU A 84 4.55 -3.68 3.84
CA LEU A 84 5.69 -4.58 3.71
C LEU A 84 5.38 -5.75 2.76
N ARG A 85 4.16 -6.29 2.80
CA ARG A 85 3.70 -7.30 1.85
C ARG A 85 3.71 -6.78 0.41
N ASN A 86 3.24 -5.56 0.18
CA ASN A 86 3.25 -4.93 -1.14
C ASN A 86 4.67 -4.70 -1.67
N LEU A 87 5.61 -4.29 -0.81
CA LEU A 87 7.02 -4.18 -1.20
C LEU A 87 7.61 -5.55 -1.59
N LYS A 88 7.32 -6.60 -0.81
CA LYS A 88 7.75 -7.97 -1.13
C LYS A 88 7.18 -8.44 -2.47
N LEU A 89 5.88 -8.22 -2.71
CA LEU A 89 5.24 -8.54 -3.99
C LEU A 89 5.90 -7.78 -5.15
N ALA A 90 6.27 -6.52 -4.94
CA ALA A 90 6.98 -5.73 -5.94
C ALA A 90 8.36 -6.31 -6.28
N GLU A 91 9.08 -6.88 -5.32
CA GLU A 91 10.35 -7.57 -5.57
C GLU A 91 10.16 -8.88 -6.34
N GLU A 92 9.19 -9.69 -5.91
CA GLU A 92 8.89 -11.00 -6.51
C GLU A 92 8.42 -10.86 -7.97
N LEU A 93 7.59 -9.85 -8.25
CA LEU A 93 7.09 -9.55 -9.60
C LEU A 93 8.08 -8.73 -10.45
N GLY A 94 9.21 -8.30 -9.89
CA GLY A 94 10.20 -7.48 -10.61
C GLY A 94 9.71 -6.07 -10.96
N LEU A 95 8.94 -5.44 -10.08
CA LEU A 95 8.40 -4.08 -10.26
C LEU A 95 9.38 -2.96 -9.91
N LEU A 96 10.61 -3.29 -9.49
CA LEU A 96 11.61 -2.32 -9.02
C LEU A 96 12.75 -2.11 -10.04
N THR A 97 12.49 -2.28 -11.34
CA THR A 97 13.41 -1.87 -12.41
C THR A 97 13.48 -0.35 -12.52
N PRO A 98 14.51 0.24 -13.17
CA PRO A 98 14.59 1.69 -13.38
C PRO A 98 13.32 2.30 -13.99
N ASP A 99 12.79 1.71 -15.07
CA ASP A 99 11.56 2.19 -15.72
C ASP A 99 10.34 2.10 -14.82
N ASN A 100 10.21 1.00 -14.07
CA ASN A 100 9.08 0.83 -13.16
C ASN A 100 9.17 1.74 -11.93
N ARG A 101 10.36 1.97 -11.38
CA ARG A 101 10.56 2.96 -10.31
C ARG A 101 10.08 4.33 -10.75
N ASP A 102 10.34 4.68 -11.99
CA ASP A 102 9.90 5.94 -12.57
C ASP A 102 8.37 6.02 -12.73
N ARG A 103 7.71 4.92 -13.08
CA ARG A 103 6.23 4.79 -13.07
C ARG A 103 5.67 4.92 -11.65
N LEU A 104 6.19 4.13 -10.71
CA LEU A 104 5.76 4.08 -9.32
C LEU A 104 5.91 5.44 -8.62
N ARG A 105 7.03 6.15 -8.85
CA ARG A 105 7.27 7.52 -8.34
C ARG A 105 6.16 8.50 -8.74
N ARG A 106 5.61 8.35 -9.95
CA ARG A 106 4.50 9.17 -10.46
C ARG A 106 3.12 8.66 -10.03
N GLY A 107 3.05 7.48 -9.42
CA GLY A 107 1.82 6.80 -8.99
C GLY A 107 1.19 5.92 -10.06
N HIS A 108 1.90 5.69 -11.17
CA HIS A 108 1.44 4.83 -12.25
C HIS A 108 1.71 3.36 -11.97
N ALA A 109 0.95 2.50 -12.65
CA ALA A 109 1.15 1.05 -12.60
C ALA A 109 2.52 0.67 -13.18
N ALA A 110 3.24 -0.19 -12.45
CA ALA A 110 4.45 -0.86 -12.93
C ALA A 110 4.09 -2.06 -13.84
N VAL A 111 5.05 -2.48 -14.65
CA VAL A 111 4.97 -3.66 -15.51
C VAL A 111 5.70 -4.81 -14.84
N VAL A 112 5.05 -5.97 -14.71
CA VAL A 112 5.65 -7.20 -14.19
C VAL A 112 6.80 -7.62 -15.12
N THR A 113 7.97 -7.91 -14.55
CA THR A 113 9.15 -8.34 -15.33
C THR A 113 9.61 -9.75 -14.98
N ARG A 114 9.01 -10.38 -13.96
CA ARG A 114 9.38 -11.71 -13.48
C ARG A 114 8.15 -12.61 -13.34
N GLY A 115 8.35 -13.90 -13.60
CA GLY A 115 7.33 -14.93 -13.41
C GLY A 115 6.30 -15.00 -14.54
N PRO A 116 5.20 -15.75 -14.34
CA PRO A 116 4.25 -16.12 -15.40
C PRO A 116 3.40 -14.95 -15.92
N TYR A 117 3.42 -13.81 -15.23
CA TYR A 117 2.65 -12.61 -15.59
C TYR A 117 3.54 -11.52 -16.21
N ALA A 118 4.77 -11.84 -16.61
CA ALA A 118 5.69 -10.86 -17.20
C ALA A 118 5.06 -10.17 -18.43
N GLY A 119 5.22 -8.85 -18.52
CA GLY A 119 4.59 -8.00 -19.54
C GLY A 119 3.23 -7.42 -19.12
N GLU A 120 2.59 -7.94 -18.07
CA GLU A 120 1.35 -7.36 -17.55
C GLU A 120 1.59 -6.13 -16.68
N THR A 121 0.62 -5.21 -16.62
CA THR A 121 0.61 -4.16 -15.60
C THR A 121 0.09 -4.69 -14.27
N VAL A 122 0.69 -4.24 -13.17
CA VAL A 122 0.14 -4.47 -11.83
C VAL A 122 -1.06 -3.55 -11.58
N GLU A 123 -2.10 -4.07 -10.94
CA GLU A 123 -3.24 -3.32 -10.46
C GLU A 123 -3.24 -3.28 -8.93
N ILE A 124 -3.86 -2.24 -8.36
CA ILE A 124 -4.10 -2.18 -6.91
C ILE A 124 -5.50 -2.70 -6.66
N ASP A 125 -5.55 -3.85 -5.98
CA ASP A 125 -6.77 -4.53 -5.61
C ASP A 125 -7.10 -4.31 -4.12
N HIS A 126 -8.39 -4.46 -3.80
CA HIS A 126 -8.92 -4.34 -2.45
C HIS A 126 -9.10 -5.73 -1.86
N ILE A 127 -8.41 -6.03 -0.75
CA ILE A 127 -8.50 -7.35 -0.10
C ILE A 127 -9.96 -7.63 0.27
N VAL A 128 -10.59 -6.73 1.01
CA VAL A 128 -12.04 -6.69 1.20
C VAL A 128 -12.67 -5.82 0.10
N PRO A 129 -13.61 -6.36 -0.70
CA PRO A 129 -14.20 -5.62 -1.82
C PRO A 129 -14.87 -4.30 -1.39
N ILE A 130 -14.59 -3.21 -2.12
CA ILE A 130 -15.22 -1.89 -1.90
C ILE A 130 -16.76 -1.97 -1.96
N SER A 131 -17.32 -2.85 -2.80
CA SER A 131 -18.77 -3.01 -2.90
C SER A 131 -19.41 -3.50 -1.60
N LEU A 132 -18.65 -4.16 -0.74
CA LEU A 132 -19.10 -4.67 0.55
C LEU A 132 -18.67 -3.75 1.71
N ALA A 133 -17.51 -3.12 1.62
CA ALA A 133 -16.99 -2.18 2.63
C ALA A 133 -16.42 -0.90 1.98
N PRO A 134 -17.28 0.04 1.55
CA PRO A 134 -16.85 1.29 0.92
C PRO A 134 -15.89 2.12 1.78
N GLU A 135 -16.07 2.09 3.10
CA GLU A 135 -15.23 2.81 4.07
C GLU A 135 -13.76 2.37 4.05
N ALA A 136 -13.48 1.13 3.66
CA ALA A 136 -12.14 0.57 3.56
C ALA A 136 -11.49 0.82 2.17
N GLY A 137 -12.16 1.55 1.27
CA GLY A 137 -11.71 1.70 -0.12
C GLY A 137 -10.44 2.53 -0.32
N ASN A 138 -10.09 3.37 0.65
CA ASN A 138 -8.83 4.13 0.69
C ASN A 138 -7.92 3.73 1.86
N GLU A 139 -8.26 2.67 2.59
CA GLU A 139 -7.46 2.18 3.70
C GLU A 139 -6.27 1.38 3.16
N LEU A 140 -5.05 1.84 3.45
CA LEU A 140 -3.82 1.17 2.97
C LEU A 140 -3.70 -0.26 3.50
N ALA A 141 -4.23 -0.53 4.70
CA ALA A 141 -4.33 -1.88 5.25
C ALA A 141 -5.29 -2.80 4.46
N ASN A 142 -5.99 -2.30 3.44
CA ASN A 142 -6.89 -3.08 2.61
C ASN A 142 -6.44 -3.17 1.14
N LEU A 143 -5.22 -2.72 0.81
CA LEU A 143 -4.74 -2.66 -0.57
C LEU A 143 -3.62 -3.66 -0.83
N GLU A 144 -3.68 -4.34 -1.98
CA GLU A 144 -2.62 -5.22 -2.45
C GLU A 144 -2.30 -5.04 -3.94
N MET A 145 -1.03 -5.18 -4.30
CA MET A 145 -0.54 -5.21 -5.67
C MET A 145 -0.78 -6.59 -6.28
N LEU A 146 -1.43 -6.63 -7.43
CA LEU A 146 -1.78 -7.88 -8.10
C LEU A 146 -1.62 -7.77 -9.62
N PRO A 147 -1.03 -8.77 -10.31
CA PRO A 147 -1.04 -8.81 -11.77
C PRO A 147 -2.47 -8.79 -12.32
N LYS A 148 -2.67 -8.12 -13.44
CA LYS A 148 -3.99 -7.89 -14.05
C LYS A 148 -4.78 -9.18 -14.28
N THR A 149 -4.15 -10.23 -14.80
CA THR A 149 -4.82 -11.51 -15.05
C THR A 149 -5.26 -12.18 -13.75
N LEU A 150 -4.39 -12.15 -12.73
CA LEU A 150 -4.71 -12.71 -11.42
C LEU A 150 -5.83 -11.90 -10.72
N ASN A 151 -5.83 -10.58 -10.89
CA ASN A 151 -6.89 -9.72 -10.38
C ASN A 151 -8.27 -10.04 -11.00
N ARG A 152 -8.29 -10.27 -12.32
CA ARG A 152 -9.50 -10.71 -13.03
C ARG A 152 -10.00 -12.07 -12.54
N GLN A 153 -9.09 -13.02 -12.28
CA GLN A 153 -9.44 -14.34 -11.76
C GLN A 153 -10.00 -14.27 -10.33
N LYS A 154 -9.43 -13.41 -9.49
CA LYS A 154 -9.90 -13.18 -8.11
C LYS A 154 -11.36 -12.72 -8.08
N SER A 155 -11.74 -11.82 -8.99
CA SER A 155 -13.12 -11.28 -9.10
C SER A 155 -13.64 -10.78 -7.75
N ASN A 156 -14.97 -10.75 -7.55
CA ASN A 156 -15.60 -10.32 -6.30
C ASN A 156 -15.83 -11.48 -5.30
N ARG A 157 -15.08 -12.58 -5.40
CA ARG A 157 -15.27 -13.74 -4.51
C ARG A 157 -14.72 -13.42 -3.12
N VAL A 158 -15.52 -13.69 -2.10
CA VAL A 158 -15.10 -13.60 -0.70
C VAL A 158 -14.65 -14.98 -0.27
N GLY A 159 -13.34 -15.22 -0.29
CA GLY A 159 -12.76 -16.44 0.28
C GLY A 159 -12.43 -16.28 1.76
N GLU A 160 -11.89 -17.35 2.34
CA GLU A 160 -11.48 -17.40 3.75
C GLU A 160 -10.49 -16.28 4.12
N ARG A 161 -9.57 -15.93 3.20
CA ARG A 161 -8.63 -14.81 3.36
C ARG A 161 -9.35 -13.47 3.51
N GLN A 162 -10.32 -13.17 2.66
CA GLN A 162 -11.07 -11.91 2.68
C GLN A 162 -11.91 -11.79 3.95
N LEU A 163 -12.52 -12.89 4.38
CA LEU A 163 -13.28 -12.96 5.63
C LEU A 163 -12.38 -12.71 6.84
N ALA A 164 -11.25 -13.40 6.93
CA ALA A 164 -10.28 -13.21 8.01
C ALA A 164 -9.74 -11.78 8.04
N HIS A 165 -9.49 -11.18 6.87
CA HIS A 165 -9.04 -9.80 6.78
C HIS A 165 -10.11 -8.79 7.20
N ALA A 166 -11.37 -9.00 6.81
CA ALA A 166 -12.49 -8.15 7.22
C ALA A 166 -12.67 -8.13 8.74
N LYS A 167 -12.50 -9.28 9.41
CA LYS A 167 -12.54 -9.36 10.88
C LYS A 167 -11.45 -8.51 11.53
N LYS A 168 -10.21 -8.59 11.03
CA LYS A 168 -9.10 -7.73 11.52
C LYS A 168 -9.38 -6.24 11.31
N LEU A 169 -9.92 -5.87 10.15
CA LEU A 169 -10.28 -4.47 9.88
C LEU A 169 -11.42 -3.99 10.80
N PHE A 170 -12.39 -4.86 11.10
CA PHE A 170 -13.48 -4.56 12.04
C PHE A 170 -12.97 -4.38 13.48
N GLU A 171 -12.13 -5.30 13.97
CA GLU A 171 -11.48 -5.19 15.27
C GLU A 171 -10.64 -3.91 15.39
N ALA A 172 -10.08 -3.44 14.27
CA ALA A 172 -9.33 -2.19 14.20
C ALA A 172 -10.18 -0.92 14.07
N GLY A 173 -11.51 -1.04 14.03
CA GLY A 173 -12.42 0.08 13.80
C GLY A 173 -12.34 0.68 12.39
N LEU A 174 -11.75 -0.04 11.43
CA LEU A 174 -11.60 0.36 10.03
C LEU A 174 -12.77 -0.12 9.15
N LEU A 175 -13.67 -0.90 9.74
CA LEU A 175 -14.81 -1.49 9.08
C LEU A 175 -16.02 -1.40 10.03
N THR A 176 -17.21 -1.12 9.49
CA THR A 176 -18.43 -1.08 10.29
C THR A 176 -19.00 -2.49 10.49
N LYS A 177 -19.79 -2.69 11.56
CA LYS A 177 -20.50 -3.96 11.80
C LYS A 177 -21.38 -4.37 10.60
N ALA A 178 -22.04 -3.40 9.97
CA ALA A 178 -22.87 -3.63 8.79
C ALA A 178 -22.05 -4.11 7.58
N SER A 179 -20.86 -3.53 7.35
CA SER A 179 -19.95 -4.00 6.30
C SER A 179 -19.40 -5.39 6.59
N LEU A 180 -19.08 -5.71 7.84
CA LEU A 180 -18.61 -7.04 8.22
C LEU A 180 -19.68 -8.09 7.91
N ALA A 181 -20.93 -7.82 8.31
CA ALA A 181 -22.06 -8.71 8.03
C ALA A 181 -22.28 -8.92 6.51
N ARG A 182 -22.09 -7.88 5.68
CA ARG A 182 -22.16 -8.02 4.21
C ARG A 182 -21.06 -8.90 3.64
N VAL A 183 -19.85 -8.83 4.21
CA VAL A 183 -18.74 -9.71 3.83
C VAL A 183 -19.03 -11.15 4.24
N GLU A 184 -19.51 -11.36 5.48
CA GLU A 184 -19.89 -12.68 6.01
C GLU A 184 -21.02 -13.35 5.24
N ALA A 185 -21.98 -12.56 4.73
CA ALA A 185 -23.12 -13.06 3.96
C ALA A 185 -22.80 -13.32 2.47
N LYS A 186 -21.59 -12.96 2.00
CA LYS A 186 -21.22 -13.15 0.59
C LYS A 186 -20.61 -14.55 0.41
N PRO A 187 -21.19 -15.41 -0.44
CA PRO A 187 -20.63 -16.73 -0.73
C PRO A 187 -19.35 -16.65 -1.57
#